data_AF-A0A7G8BGV5-F1
#
_entry.id   AF-A0A7G8BGV5-F1
#
_cell.length_a   1.000
_cell.length_b   1.000
_cell.length_c   1.000
_cell.angle_alpha   90.00
_cell.angle_beta   90.00
_cell.angle_gamma   90.00
#
_symmetry.space_group_name_H-M   'P 1'
#
loop_
_entity.id
_entity.type
_entity.pdbx_description
1 polymer ?
#
loop_
_entity_poly.entity_id
_entity_poly.type
_entity_poly.pdbx_seq_one_letter_code
_entity_poly.pdbx_strand_id
1 'polypeptide(L)'
;MPKKTKQLTLDEMVSSLRSSQFDVQQVAGVAGQYRVQKHGCAAVIARASDGNGVAFVTRPGFVLGGEIAHLLDRGFQKFLKTRRLEITATADHLRAIHRFSAELKEVVGSPSLYNESIGTTSDDYFYDRLKGRDKNPIPRSPTPWDRAGSH
;
A
#
# COMPACT_ATOMS: atom_id res chain seq x y z
N MET A 1 -1.65 -6.44 -32.85
CA MET A 1 -2.80 -6.24 -31.95
C MET A 1 -2.30 -6.38 -30.51
N PRO A 2 -2.63 -5.47 -29.58
CA PRO A 2 -2.26 -5.66 -28.17
C PRO A 2 -2.95 -6.92 -27.64
N LYS A 3 -2.16 -7.87 -27.12
CA LYS A 3 -2.67 -9.08 -26.49
C LYS A 3 -3.49 -8.67 -25.27
N LYS A 4 -4.77 -9.07 -25.18
CA LYS A 4 -5.56 -8.88 -23.95
C LYS A 4 -4.86 -9.63 -22.81
N THR A 5 -4.42 -8.90 -21.80
CA THR A 5 -3.82 -9.48 -20.60
C THR A 5 -4.87 -10.34 -19.89
N LYS A 6 -4.58 -11.63 -19.68
CA LYS A 6 -5.47 -12.53 -18.93
C LYS A 6 -5.57 -12.00 -17.50
N GLN A 7 -6.78 -11.73 -17.02
CA GLN A 7 -7.01 -11.42 -15.62
C GLN A 7 -6.86 -12.71 -14.80
N LEU A 8 -5.96 -12.68 -13.81
CA LEU A 8 -5.75 -13.79 -12.88
C LEU A 8 -6.90 -13.84 -11.87
N THR A 9 -7.39 -15.03 -11.59
CA THR A 9 -8.32 -15.26 -10.47
C THR A 9 -7.58 -15.19 -9.13
N LEU A 10 -8.31 -15.02 -8.02
CA LEU A 10 -7.71 -14.98 -6.68
C LEU A 10 -6.87 -16.23 -6.37
N ASP A 11 -7.37 -17.41 -6.72
CA ASP A 11 -6.69 -18.68 -6.45
C ASP A 11 -5.44 -18.87 -7.32
N GLU A 12 -5.49 -18.43 -8.58
CA GLU A 12 -4.31 -18.37 -9.46
C GLU A 12 -3.25 -17.38 -8.91
N MET A 13 -3.67 -16.22 -8.40
CA MET A 13 -2.77 -15.25 -7.79
C MET A 13 -2.11 -15.80 -6.51
N VAL A 14 -2.89 -16.44 -5.63
CA VAL A 14 -2.36 -17.09 -4.42
C VAL A 14 -1.36 -18.20 -4.78
N SER A 15 -1.66 -18.99 -5.81
CA SER A 15 -0.75 -20.03 -6.31
C SER A 15 0.55 -19.44 -6.90
N SER A 16 0.44 -18.33 -7.63
CA SER A 16 1.57 -17.59 -8.18
C SER A 16 2.45 -16.99 -7.08
N LEU A 17 1.83 -16.42 -6.03
CA LEU A 17 2.55 -15.90 -4.86
C LEU A 17 3.36 -16.98 -4.14
N ARG A 18 2.77 -18.16 -3.91
CA ARG A 18 3.49 -19.29 -3.33
C ARG A 18 4.66 -19.74 -4.21
N SER A 19 4.45 -19.78 -5.52
CA SER A 19 5.48 -20.13 -6.50
C SER A 19 6.63 -19.11 -6.51
N SER A 20 6.31 -17.84 -6.29
CA SER A 20 7.26 -16.74 -6.09
C SER A 20 7.80 -16.66 -4.66
N GLN A 21 7.69 -17.72 -3.85
CA GLN A 21 8.27 -17.83 -2.50
C GLN A 21 7.74 -16.79 -1.50
N PHE A 22 6.50 -16.33 -1.68
CA PHE A 22 5.80 -15.63 -0.60
C PHE A 22 5.25 -16.67 0.39
N ASP A 23 5.35 -16.37 1.68
CA ASP A 23 4.55 -17.06 2.68
C ASP A 23 3.12 -16.52 2.59
N VAL A 24 2.14 -17.40 2.36
CA VAL A 24 0.74 -17.04 2.13
C VAL A 24 -0.14 -17.81 3.09
N GLN A 25 -0.74 -17.09 4.03
CA GLN A 25 -1.61 -17.64 5.07
C GLN A 25 -2.99 -17.00 4.99
N GLN A 26 -4.04 -17.81 5.17
CA GLN A 26 -5.39 -17.26 5.26
C GLN A 26 -5.55 -16.51 6.59
N VAL A 27 -6.20 -15.35 6.55
CA VAL A 27 -6.47 -14.59 7.77
C VAL A 27 -7.53 -15.30 8.61
N ALA A 28 -7.23 -15.58 9.87
CA ALA A 28 -8.15 -16.25 10.77
C ALA A 28 -9.45 -15.46 10.94
N GLY A 29 -10.60 -16.14 10.81
CA GLY A 29 -11.92 -15.55 11.00
C GLY A 29 -12.44 -14.71 9.83
N VAL A 30 -11.70 -14.56 8.73
CA VAL A 30 -12.16 -13.80 7.56
C VAL A 30 -11.91 -14.57 6.26
N ALA A 31 -12.98 -15.07 5.65
CA ALA A 31 -12.91 -15.80 4.39
C ALA A 31 -12.45 -14.87 3.24
N GLY A 32 -11.62 -15.40 2.34
CA GLY A 32 -11.17 -14.67 1.15
C GLY A 32 -10.11 -13.59 1.39
N GLN A 33 -9.54 -13.51 2.60
CA GLN A 33 -8.39 -12.66 2.90
C GLN A 33 -7.14 -13.49 3.16
N TYR A 34 -6.03 -13.07 2.57
CA TYR A 34 -4.74 -13.74 2.70
C TYR A 34 -3.68 -12.75 3.18
N ARG A 35 -2.97 -13.11 4.25
CA ARG A 35 -1.74 -12.46 4.67
C ARG A 35 -0.60 -13.02 3.82
N VAL A 36 0.12 -12.14 3.15
CA VAL A 36 1.27 -12.46 2.30
C VAL A 36 2.52 -11.85 2.90
N GLN A 37 3.61 -12.61 3.00
CA GLN A 37 4.84 -12.17 3.67
C GLN A 37 6.08 -12.55 2.87
N LYS A 38 7.05 -11.62 2.80
CA LYS A 38 8.39 -11.83 2.24
C LYS A 38 9.30 -10.67 2.65
N HIS A 39 10.61 -10.88 2.69
CA HIS A 39 11.62 -9.85 2.98
C HIS A 39 11.42 -9.09 4.31
N GLY A 40 10.81 -9.72 5.33
CA GLY A 40 10.45 -9.05 6.59
C GLY A 40 9.26 -8.09 6.48
N CYS A 41 8.60 -8.04 5.33
CA CYS A 41 7.40 -7.25 5.06
C CYS A 41 6.17 -8.16 4.91
N ALA A 42 5.00 -7.56 5.03
CA ALA A 42 3.73 -8.24 4.82
C ALA A 42 2.65 -7.29 4.27
N ALA A 43 1.61 -7.89 3.69
CA ALA A 43 0.38 -7.23 3.31
C ALA A 43 -0.80 -8.19 3.56
N VAL A 44 -2.02 -7.65 3.58
CA VAL A 44 -3.24 -8.46 3.52
C VAL A 44 -3.99 -8.14 2.24
N ILE A 45 -4.23 -9.16 1.43
CA ILE A 45 -4.91 -9.05 0.14
C ILE A 45 -6.26 -9.76 0.18
N ALA A 46 -7.20 -9.25 -0.60
CA ALA A 46 -8.50 -9.84 -0.85
C ALA A 46 -8.87 -9.68 -2.33
N ARG A 47 -9.96 -10.31 -2.75
CA ARG A 47 -10.53 -10.05 -4.07
C ARG A 47 -11.02 -8.61 -4.13
N ALA A 48 -10.72 -7.90 -5.22
CA ALA A 48 -11.28 -6.58 -5.45
C ALA A 48 -12.81 -6.66 -5.65
N SER A 49 -13.55 -5.64 -5.21
CA SER A 49 -15.02 -5.59 -5.24
C SER A 49 -15.59 -5.53 -6.66
N ASP A 50 -14.83 -5.00 -7.61
CA ASP A 50 -15.14 -4.98 -9.04
C ASP A 50 -14.86 -6.34 -9.73
N GLY A 51 -14.39 -7.33 -8.95
CA GLY A 51 -14.04 -8.66 -9.41
C GLY A 51 -12.68 -8.77 -10.11
N ASN A 52 -11.97 -7.65 -10.29
CA ASN A 52 -10.76 -7.55 -11.10
C ASN A 52 -9.52 -7.32 -10.22
N GLY A 53 -8.64 -8.33 -10.15
CA GLY A 53 -7.37 -8.22 -9.41
C GLY A 53 -7.55 -8.29 -7.88
N VAL A 54 -6.61 -7.68 -7.16
CA VAL A 54 -6.56 -7.70 -5.68
C VAL A 54 -6.82 -6.34 -5.07
N ALA A 55 -7.55 -6.33 -3.96
CA ALA A 55 -7.61 -5.20 -3.05
C ALA A 55 -6.64 -5.42 -1.88
N PHE A 56 -5.89 -4.38 -1.53
CA PHE A 56 -5.06 -4.38 -0.33
C PHE A 56 -5.91 -3.99 0.88
N VAL A 57 -6.34 -4.99 1.65
CA VAL A 57 -7.03 -4.78 2.94
C VAL A 57 -6.08 -4.15 3.95
N THR A 58 -4.81 -4.57 3.93
CA THR A 58 -3.71 -3.90 4.62
C THR A 58 -2.58 -3.69 3.62
N ARG A 59 -2.14 -2.43 3.51
CA ARG A 59 -1.08 -2.05 2.57
C ARG A 59 0.24 -2.76 2.93
N PRO A 60 1.14 -2.94 1.95
CA PRO A 60 2.49 -3.42 2.21
C PRO A 60 3.21 -2.61 3.28
N GLY A 61 3.74 -3.30 4.30
CA GLY A 61 4.47 -2.67 5.39
C GLY A 61 5.51 -3.60 6.01
N PHE A 62 6.46 -3.04 6.76
CA PHE A 62 7.45 -3.81 7.51
C PHE A 62 6.79 -4.50 8.71
N VAL A 63 7.16 -5.74 9.00
CA VAL A 63 6.61 -6.47 10.14
C VAL A 63 7.37 -6.08 11.40
N LEU A 64 6.73 -5.30 12.27
CA LEU A 64 7.30 -4.81 13.52
C LEU A 64 6.51 -5.37 14.71
N GLY A 65 7.14 -6.19 15.54
CA GLY A 65 6.47 -6.82 16.69
C GLY A 65 5.28 -7.71 16.29
N GLY A 66 5.33 -8.33 15.10
CA GLY A 66 4.28 -9.20 14.56
C GLY A 66 3.16 -8.48 13.80
N GLU A 67 3.06 -7.15 13.94
CA GLU A 67 2.09 -6.30 13.25
C GLU A 67 2.69 -5.71 11.96
N ILE A 68 1.84 -5.46 10.96
CA ILE A 68 2.23 -4.75 9.74
C ILE A 68 2.26 -3.27 10.09
N ALA A 69 3.45 -2.67 10.05
CA ALA A 69 3.63 -1.26 10.38
C ALA A 69 3.21 -0.36 9.22
N HIS A 70 2.56 0.75 9.57
CA HIS A 70 2.35 1.89 8.68
C HIS A 70 3.64 2.70 8.56
N LEU A 71 3.93 3.19 7.36
CA LEU A 71 5.05 4.08 7.13
C LEU A 71 4.60 5.54 7.28
N LEU A 72 4.97 6.14 8.41
CA LEU A 72 4.68 7.52 8.76
C LEU A 72 5.81 8.45 8.33
N ASP A 73 5.50 9.56 7.67
CA ASP A 73 6.44 10.64 7.38
C ASP A 73 6.21 11.84 8.29
N ARG A 74 7.24 12.29 9.01
CA ARG A 74 7.20 13.53 9.81
C ARG A 74 7.96 14.71 9.18
N GLY A 75 8.32 14.60 7.90
CA GLY A 75 9.07 15.59 7.14
C GLY A 75 10.58 15.46 7.28
N PHE A 76 11.09 15.28 8.50
CA PHE A 76 12.54 15.11 8.74
C PHE A 76 12.99 13.65 8.78
N GLN A 77 12.08 12.72 9.06
CA GLN A 77 12.37 11.30 9.25
C GLN A 77 11.10 10.47 9.01
N LYS A 78 11.29 9.26 8.48
CA LYS A 78 10.23 8.26 8.35
C LYS A 78 10.19 7.36 9.58
N PHE A 79 9.01 6.91 9.98
CA PHE A 79 8.77 6.05 11.14
C PHE A 79 7.94 4.83 10.74
N LEU A 80 8.28 3.69 11.31
CA LEU A 80 7.43 2.51 11.30
C LEU A 80 6.53 2.56 12.53
N LYS A 81 5.22 2.64 12.30
CA LYS A 81 4.22 2.77 13.36
C LYS A 81 3.28 1.57 13.37
N THR A 82 3.16 0.92 14.52
CA THR A 82 2.14 -0.09 14.82
C THR A 82 1.25 0.42 15.95
N ARG A 83 0.34 -0.41 16.46
CA ARG A 83 -0.50 0.00 17.60
C ARG A 83 0.29 0.21 18.89
N ARG A 84 1.44 -0.46 19.01
CA ARG A 84 2.22 -0.53 20.25
C ARG A 84 3.60 0.10 20.14
N LEU A 85 4.14 0.21 18.93
CA LEU A 85 5.52 0.63 18.70
C LEU A 85 5.58 1.71 17.64
N GLU A 86 6.49 2.66 17.83
CA GLU A 86 6.89 3.64 16.82
C GLU A 86 8.42 3.72 16.85
N ILE A 87 9.06 3.36 15.75
CA ILE A 87 10.53 3.43 15.61
C ILE A 87 10.90 4.19 14.34
N THR A 88 12.09 4.77 14.31
CA THR A 88 12.63 5.38 13.09
C THR A 88 12.85 4.31 12.02
N ALA A 89 12.35 4.56 10.81
CA ALA A 89 12.61 3.70 9.66
C ALA A 89 14.03 3.92 9.15
N THR A 90 14.80 2.85 9.01
CA THR A 90 16.12 2.88 8.37
C THR A 90 15.98 2.78 6.85
N ALA A 91 17.05 3.07 6.12
CA ALA A 91 17.08 2.89 4.66
C ALA A 91 16.77 1.44 4.26
N ASP A 92 17.22 0.45 5.02
CA ASP A 92 16.99 -0.97 4.72
C ASP A 92 15.53 -1.36 4.92
N HIS A 93 14.84 -0.80 5.92
CA HIS A 93 13.39 -0.97 6.06
C HIS A 93 12.65 -0.44 4.83
N LEU A 94 13.01 0.76 4.36
CA LEU A 94 12.37 1.38 3.20
C LEU A 94 12.61 0.57 1.92
N ARG A 95 13.85 0.10 1.69
CA ARG A 95 14.19 -0.76 0.56
C ARG A 95 13.45 -2.09 0.59
N ALA A 96 13.32 -2.70 1.77
CA ALA A 96 12.56 -3.94 1.96
C ALA A 96 11.09 -3.75 1.58
N ILE A 97 10.45 -2.67 2.07
CA ILE A 97 9.06 -2.34 1.74
C ILE A 97 8.90 -2.13 0.23
N HIS A 98 9.80 -1.36 -0.40
CA HIS A 98 9.73 -1.09 -1.83
C HIS A 98 9.89 -2.37 -2.66
N ARG A 99 10.92 -3.18 -2.38
CA ARG A 99 11.15 -4.46 -3.05
C ARG A 99 9.96 -5.39 -2.92
N PHE A 100 9.45 -5.55 -1.70
CA PHE A 100 8.28 -6.37 -1.42
C PHE A 100 7.04 -5.87 -2.18
N SER A 101 6.80 -4.56 -2.19
CA SER A 101 5.63 -3.97 -2.87
C SER A 101 5.70 -4.14 -4.38
N ALA A 102 6.88 -3.93 -4.99
CA ALA A 102 7.08 -4.10 -6.42
C ALA A 102 6.87 -5.57 -6.83
N GLU A 103 7.52 -6.50 -6.13
CA GLU A 103 7.41 -7.93 -6.40
C GLU A 103 5.97 -8.44 -6.20
N LEU A 104 5.30 -8.00 -5.13
CA LEU A 104 3.91 -8.37 -4.87
C LEU A 104 2.99 -7.87 -6.00
N LYS A 105 3.13 -6.61 -6.42
CA LYS A 105 2.32 -6.04 -7.50
C LYS A 105 2.54 -6.74 -8.84
N GLU A 106 3.79 -7.09 -9.16
CA GLU A 106 4.13 -7.84 -10.36
C GLU A 106 3.43 -9.20 -10.38
N VAL A 107 3.52 -9.97 -9.29
CA VAL A 107 2.94 -11.32 -9.21
C VAL A 107 1.41 -11.30 -9.29
N VAL A 108 0.76 -10.33 -8.64
CA VAL A 108 -0.72 -10.21 -8.66
C VAL A 108 -1.25 -9.42 -9.88
N GLY A 109 -0.36 -8.99 -10.78
CA GLY A 109 -0.73 -8.22 -11.98
C GLY A 109 -1.34 -6.84 -11.67
N SER A 110 -0.98 -6.23 -10.53
CA SER A 110 -1.40 -4.88 -10.19
C SER A 110 -0.60 -3.83 -10.96
N PRO A 111 -1.19 -2.66 -11.29
CA PRO A 111 -0.47 -1.58 -11.94
C PRO A 111 0.74 -1.10 -11.12
N SER A 112 1.86 -0.88 -11.79
CA SER A 112 3.03 -0.21 -11.23
C SER A 112 2.93 1.29 -11.51
N LEU A 113 2.54 2.07 -10.49
CA LEU A 113 2.46 3.52 -10.60
C LEU A 113 3.86 4.13 -10.52
N TYR A 114 4.14 5.13 -11.37
CA TYR A 114 5.47 5.75 -11.49
C TYR A 114 6.04 6.22 -10.14
N ASN A 115 5.24 6.91 -9.33
CA ASN A 115 5.64 7.40 -8.02
C ASN A 115 5.92 6.29 -7.01
N GLU A 116 5.27 5.13 -7.15
CA GLU A 116 5.48 3.97 -6.29
C GLU A 116 6.62 3.07 -6.79
N SER A 117 7.02 3.19 -8.07
CA SER A 117 8.10 2.41 -8.68
C SER A 117 9.47 3.05 -8.53
N ILE A 118 9.55 4.37 -8.30
CA ILE A 118 10.82 5.06 -8.07
C ILE A 118 11.34 4.94 -6.63
N GLY A 119 10.50 4.49 -5.68
CA GLY A 119 10.90 4.32 -4.29
C GLY A 119 9.74 4.01 -3.35
N THR A 120 9.98 4.18 -2.05
CA THR A 120 8.98 3.92 -1.01
C THR A 120 8.13 5.17 -0.77
N THR A 121 6.82 5.04 -0.90
CA THR A 121 5.85 6.05 -0.48
C THR A 121 5.40 5.82 0.95
N SER A 122 5.10 6.88 1.70
CA SER A 122 4.51 6.77 3.03
C SER A 122 2.99 6.63 2.98
N ASP A 123 2.44 5.94 3.96
CA ASP A 123 0.98 5.82 4.14
C ASP A 123 0.39 7.12 4.68
N ASP A 124 1.11 7.74 5.64
CA ASP A 124 0.69 8.96 6.30
C ASP A 124 1.78 10.03 6.27
N TYR A 125 1.36 11.29 6.14
CA TYR A 125 2.25 12.45 6.13
C TYR A 125 1.83 13.46 7.21
N PHE A 126 2.59 13.51 8.30
CA PHE A 126 2.39 14.40 9.44
C PHE A 126 3.53 15.40 9.51
N TYR A 127 3.49 16.38 8.61
CA TYR A 127 4.35 17.54 8.71
C TYR A 127 3.95 18.41 9.90
N ASP A 128 4.91 19.12 10.49
CA ASP A 128 4.63 20.15 11.48
C ASP A 128 3.83 21.28 10.82
N ARG A 129 2.50 21.19 10.93
CA ARG A 129 1.59 22.19 10.40
C ARG A 129 1.40 23.26 11.46
N LEU A 130 1.30 24.53 11.00
CA LEU A 130 0.90 25.65 11.82
C LEU A 130 -0.33 25.29 12.67
N LYS A 131 -0.16 25.34 14.00
CA LYS A 131 -1.21 25.07 14.98
C LYS A 131 -2.47 25.87 14.64
N GLY A 132 -3.58 25.18 14.39
CA GLY A 132 -4.88 25.80 14.08
C GLY A 132 -5.23 25.92 12.60
N ARG A 133 -4.33 25.57 11.66
CA ARG A 133 -4.62 25.61 10.21
C ARG A 133 -5.81 24.73 9.81
N ASP A 134 -5.89 23.51 10.36
CA ASP A 134 -6.98 22.58 10.03
C ASP A 134 -8.31 22.94 10.73
N LYS A 135 -8.29 23.87 11.69
CA LYS A 135 -9.50 24.33 12.41
C LYS A 135 -10.24 25.45 11.69
N ASN A 136 -9.57 26.14 10.76
CA ASN A 136 -10.15 27.24 10.01
C ASN A 136 -9.78 27.07 8.53
N PRO A 137 -10.41 26.10 7.83
CA PRO A 137 -10.10 25.85 6.42
C PRO A 137 -10.36 27.13 5.63
N ILE A 138 -9.30 27.69 5.05
CA ILE A 138 -9.43 28.82 4.13
C ILE A 138 -10.15 28.29 2.90
N PRO A 139 -11.35 28.80 2.55
CA PRO A 139 -12.04 28.34 1.37
C PRO A 139 -11.14 28.55 0.16
N ARG A 140 -10.94 27.49 -0.63
CA ARG A 140 -10.19 27.59 -1.88
C ARG A 140 -10.86 28.63 -2.77
N SER A 141 -10.07 29.47 -3.42
CA SER A 141 -10.60 30.36 -4.45
C SER A 141 -11.27 29.52 -5.55
N PRO A 142 -12.38 29.99 -6.16
CA PRO A 142 -12.98 29.32 -7.30
C PRO A 142 -11.93 29.13 -8.39
N THR A 143 -11.78 27.90 -8.86
CA THR A 143 -10.88 27.55 -9.95
C THR A 143 -11.63 27.63 -11.28
N PRO A 144 -10.95 27.90 -12.41
CA PRO A 144 -11.61 28.04 -13.71
C PRO A 144 -12.46 26.82 -14.13
N TRP A 145 -12.09 25.61 -13.70
CA TRP A 145 -12.82 24.38 -14.02
C TRP A 145 -14.03 24.09 -13.13
N ASP A 146 -14.25 24.87 -12.05
CA ASP A 146 -15.51 24.78 -11.28
C ASP A 146 -16.72 25.30 -12.09
N ARG A 147 -16.47 26.09 -13.15
CA ARG A 147 -17.48 26.61 -14.07
C ARG A 147 -17.52 25.88 -15.42
N ALA A 148 -16.70 24.84 -15.60
CA ALA A 148 -16.62 24.13 -16.87
C ALA A 148 -17.86 23.28 -17.20
N GLY A 149 -18.76 23.05 -16.23
CA GLY A 149 -20.01 22.32 -16.41
C GLY A 149 -21.26 23.20 -16.59
N SER A 150 -21.11 24.53 -16.69
CA SER A 150 -22.23 25.48 -16.83
C SER A 150 -22.34 26.03 -18.26
N HIS A 151 -22.34 25.15 -19.25
CA HIS A 151 -22.68 25.45 -20.64
C HIS A 151 -23.89 24.61 -21.07
#